data_AF-A0A7Y2HED3-F1
#
_entry.id   AF-A0A7Y2HED3-F1
#
_cell.length_a   1.000
_cell.length_b   1.000
_cell.length_c   1.000
_cell.angle_alpha   90.00
_cell.angle_beta   90.00
_cell.angle_gamma   90.00
#
_symmetry.space_group_name_H-M   'P 1'
#
loop_
_entity.id
_entity.type
_entity.pdbx_description
1 polymer ?
#
loop_
_entity_poly.entity_id
_entity_poly.type
_entity_poly.pdbx_seq_one_letter_code
_entity_poly.pdbx_strand_id
1 'polypeptide(L)' 'MARTGFNITDQYSTYFVTFTAVGWMDIFTRKECKDIIIESLKYCMKNKGLVVNAYVLMESHLHMVARAEEVMDCQIS' A
#
# COMPACT_ATOMS: atom_id res chain seq x y z
N MET A 1 10.21 9.69 -20.51
CA MET A 1 9.31 8.63 -20.99
C MET A 1 9.29 7.50 -19.95
N ALA A 2 8.51 7.61 -18.88
CA ALA A 2 8.39 6.55 -17.86
C ALA A 2 7.06 5.82 -18.09
N ARG A 3 7.12 4.66 -18.75
CA ARG A 3 6.00 3.72 -18.76
C ARG A 3 6.12 2.88 -17.50
N THR A 4 5.45 3.31 -16.43
CA THR A 4 5.27 2.47 -15.24
C THR A 4 3.79 2.18 -15.09
N GLY A 5 3.23 1.48 -16.09
CA GLY A 5 1.89 0.91 -15.99
C GLY A 5 1.99 -0.44 -15.30
N PHE A 6 1.78 -0.48 -13.98
CA PHE A 6 1.55 -1.73 -13.28
C PHE A 6 0.13 -2.19 -13.63
N ASN A 7 0.02 -3.18 -14.52
CA ASN A 7 -1.26 -3.78 -14.87
C ASN A 7 -1.63 -4.78 -13.77
N ILE A 8 -2.51 -4.38 -12.84
CA ILE A 8 -3.04 -5.28 -11.81
C ILE A 8 -4.08 -6.17 -12.48
N THR A 9 -3.65 -7.33 -12.98
CA THR A 9 -4.50 -8.26 -13.73
C THR A 9 -5.45 -9.05 -12.83
N ASP A 10 -5.13 -9.19 -11.54
CA ASP A 10 -5.91 -9.97 -10.57
C ASP A 10 -5.88 -9.30 -9.20
N GLN A 11 -6.87 -8.46 -8.89
CA GLN A 11 -6.86 -7.60 -7.68
C GLN A 11 -6.78 -8.39 -6.36
N TYR A 12 -7.03 -9.70 -6.39
CA TYR A 12 -7.12 -10.60 -5.24
C TYR A 12 -5.84 -11.42 -5.00
N SER A 13 -4.89 -11.39 -5.94
CA SER A 13 -3.59 -12.00 -5.78
C SER A 13 -2.74 -11.24 -4.75
N THR A 14 -1.82 -11.97 -4.12
CA THR A 14 -0.86 -11.35 -3.19
C THR A 14 0.18 -10.59 -3.99
N TYR A 15 0.21 -9.27 -3.83
CA TYR A 15 1.17 -8.40 -4.50
C TYR A 15 2.26 -7.93 -3.54
N PHE A 16 3.48 -7.92 -4.06
CA PHE A 16 4.60 -7.24 -3.44
C PHE A 16 4.64 -5.80 -3.94
N VAL A 17 4.30 -4.86 -3.08
CA VAL A 17 4.28 -3.43 -3.37
C VAL A 17 5.47 -2.77 -2.68
N THR A 18 6.25 -2.02 -3.45
CA THR A 18 7.36 -1.23 -2.93
C THR A 18 7.09 0.24 -3.22
N PHE A 19 7.06 1.06 -2.18
CA PHE A 19 7.04 2.52 -2.29
C PHE A 19 8.42 3.07 -1.98
N THR A 20 8.91 3.97 -2.83
CA THR A 20 10.16 4.70 -2.62
C THR A 20 9.85 6.17 -2.41
N ALA A 21 10.53 6.83 -1.46
CA ALA A 21 10.42 8.28 -1.30
C ALA A 21 11.00 8.97 -2.55
N VAL A 22 10.16 9.66 -3.31
CA VAL A 22 10.60 10.44 -4.45
C VAL A 22 11.01 11.83 -3.96
N GLY A 23 12.27 12.19 -4.17
CA GLY A 23 12.75 13.58 -3.99
C GLY A 23 13.78 13.83 -2.89
N TRP A 24 14.49 12.81 -2.39
CA TRP A 24 15.53 12.97 -1.34
C TRP A 24 15.04 13.68 -0.06
N MET A 25 13.73 13.88 0.10
CA MET A 25 13.16 14.32 1.35
C MET A 25 13.03 13.10 2.24
N ASP A 26 13.71 13.16 3.38
CA ASP A 26 13.69 12.16 4.43
C ASP A 26 12.35 12.26 5.20
N ILE A 27 11.24 12.03 4.49
CA ILE A 27 9.88 12.10 5.04
C ILE A 27 9.67 10.95 6.02
N PHE A 28 10.34 9.82 5.79
CA PHE A 28 10.19 8.62 6.61
C PHE A 28 11.04 8.61 7.88
N THR A 29 11.93 9.58 8.15
CA THR A 29 12.63 9.66 9.46
C THR A 29 11.73 10.19 10.57
N ARG A 30 10.74 11.04 10.25
CA ARG A 30 9.84 11.61 11.27
C ARG A 30 8.86 10.56 11.77
N LYS A 31 8.81 10.38 13.09
CA LYS A 31 7.88 9.45 13.75
C LYS A 31 6.42 9.76 13.38
N GLU A 32 6.07 11.04 13.25
CA GLU A 32 4.74 11.50 12.82
C GLU A 32 4.36 10.98 11.44
N CYS A 33 5.27 11.02 10.46
CA CYS A 33 5.00 10.50 9.12
C CYS A 33 4.82 8.97 9.13
N LYS A 34 5.63 8.25 9.91
CA LYS A 34 5.45 6.80 10.10
C LYS A 34 4.07 6.49 10.69
N ASP A 35 3.64 7.27 11.68
CA ASP A 35 2.35 7.11 12.34
C ASP A 35 1.19 7.32 11.35
N ILE A 36 1.22 8.41 10.57
CA ILE A 36 0.22 8.72 9.54
C ILE A 36 0.12 7.59 8.50
N ILE A 37 1.25 7.02 8.07
CA ILE A 37 1.26 5.88 7.12
C ILE A 37 0.63 4.65 7.74
N ILE A 38 0.97 4.34 9.00
CA ILE A 38 0.40 3.20 9.72
C ILE A 38 -1.11 3.41 9.95
N GLU A 39 -1.55 4.60 10.33
CA GLU A 39 -2.97 4.93 10.47
C GLU A 39 -3.73 4.82 9.15
N SER A 40 -3.12 5.30 8.06
CA SER A 40 -3.69 5.17 6.71
C SER A 40 -3.81 3.71 6.28
N LEU A 41 -2.78 2.89 6.56
CA LEU A 41 -2.82 1.45 6.32
C LEU A 41 -3.91 0.78 7.16
N LYS A 42 -4.03 1.10 8.45
CA LYS A 42 -5.11 0.59 9.32
C LYS A 42 -6.49 0.99 8.81
N TYR A 43 -6.64 2.22 8.33
CA TYR A 43 -7.89 2.67 7.72
C TYR A 43 -8.21 1.87 6.46
N CYS A 44 -7.23 1.62 5.58
CA CYS A 44 -7.39 0.79 4.39
C CYS A 44 -7.71 -0.67 4.73
N MET A 45 -7.10 -1.24 5.77
CA MET A 45 -7.41 -2.59 6.24
C MET A 45 -8.86 -2.69 6.72
N LYS A 46 -9.35 -1.68 7.46
CA LYS A 46 -10.70 -1.70 8.04
C LYS A 46 -11.82 -1.32 7.07
N ASN A 47 -11.59 -0.35 6.17
CA ASN A 47 -12.64 0.20 5.30
C ASN A 47 -12.55 -0.25 3.84
N LYS A 48 -11.38 -0.67 3.36
CA LYS A 48 -11.18 -1.06 1.95
C LYS A 48 -10.94 -2.56 1.77
N GLY A 49 -10.97 -3.36 2.83
CA GLY A 49 -10.67 -4.79 2.76
C GLY A 49 -9.22 -5.07 2.36
N LEU A 50 -8.28 -4.16 2.65
CA LEU A 50 -6.86 -4.42 2.37
C LEU A 50 -6.32 -5.43 3.37
N VAL A 51 -5.82 -6.58 2.91
CA VAL A 51 -5.16 -7.56 3.79
C VAL A 51 -3.65 -7.39 3.65
N VAL A 52 -3.03 -6.83 4.68
CA VAL A 52 -1.57 -6.67 4.75
C VAL A 52 -0.99 -7.87 5.50
N ASN A 53 -0.26 -8.74 4.79
CA ASN A 53 0.36 -9.92 5.39
C ASN A 53 1.69 -9.57 6.09
N ALA A 54 2.47 -8.68 5.48
CA ALA A 54 3.73 -8.20 6.04
C ALA A 54 4.06 -6.81 5.50
N TYR A 55 4.67 -5.95 6.31
CA TYR A 55 5.20 -4.67 5.86
C TYR A 55 6.52 -4.36 6.59
N VAL A 56 7.42 -3.68 5.89
CA VAL A 56 8.70 -3.19 6.42
C VAL A 56 8.83 -1.74 6.01
N LEU A 57 8.85 -0.85 7.00
CA LEU A 57 9.02 0.58 6.80
C LEU A 57 10.48 0.96 7.11
N MET A 58 11.22 1.35 6.07
CA MET A 58 12.56 1.92 6.19
C MET A 58 12.52 3.41 5.81
N GLU A 59 13.59 4.14 6.13
CA GLU A 59 13.70 5.58 5.89
C GLU A 59 13.69 5.99 4.40
N SER A 60 14.05 5.06 3.51
CA SER A 60 14.10 5.32 2.07
C SER A 60 12.99 4.61 1.30
N HIS A 61 12.48 3.49 1.85
CA HIS A 61 11.58 2.59 1.16
C HIS A 61 10.62 1.88 2.12
N LEU A 62 9.39 1.70 1.65
CA LEU A 62 8.34 0.92 2.28
C LEU A 62 8.07 -0.30 1.41
N HIS A 63 8.35 -1.48 1.93
CA HIS A 63 7.95 -2.74 1.31
C HIS A 63 6.72 -3.27 2.00
N MET A 64 5.71 -3.69 1.24
CA MET A 64 4.55 -4.36 1.79
C MET A 64 4.11 -5.52 0.90
N VAL A 65 3.69 -6.59 1.55
CA VAL A 65 2.99 -7.71 0.94
C VAL A 65 1.52 -7.54 1.30
N ALA A 66 0.71 -7.17 0.31
CA ALA A 66 -0.70 -6.92 0.50
C ALA A 66 -1.52 -7.59 -0.60
N ARG A 67 -2.75 -7.96 -0.25
CA ARG A 67 -3.79 -8.41 -1.19
C ARG A 67 -5.06 -7.61 -0.93
N ALA A 68 -5.90 -7.41 -1.93
CA ALA A 68 -7.27 -6.98 -1.66
C ALA A 68 -8.09 -8.20 -1.29
N GLU A 69 -8.85 -8.11 -0.20
CA GLU A 69 -9.98 -9.00 0.01
C GLU A 69 -11.07 -8.59 -0.98
N GLU A 70 -11.78 -9.56 -1.55
CA GLU A 70 -12.94 -9.32 -2.42
C GLU A 70 -13.99 -8.52 -1.64
N VAL A 71 -13.92 -7.19 -1.72
CA VAL A 71 -15.09 -6.36 -1.42
C VAL A 71 -16.01 -6.68 -2.57
N MET A 72 -17.05 -7.45 -2.31
CA MET A 72 -18.16 -7.69 -3.20
C MET A 72 -18.65 -6.32 -3.68
N ASP A 73 -18.10 -5.80 -4.78
CA ASP A 73 -18.65 -4.66 -5.49
C ASP A 73 -20.01 -5.15 -5.94
N CYS A 74 -21.02 -4.66 -5.24
CA CYS A 74 -22.40 -5.01 -5.43
C CYS A 74 -22.65 -5.01 -6.94
N GLN A 75 -22.92 -6.19 -7.52
CA GLN A 75 -23.41 -6.29 -8.88
C GLN A 75 -24.59 -5.34 -8.97
N ILE A 76 -24.37 -4.21 -9.65
CA ILE A 76 -25.37 -3.22 -9.97
C ILE A 76 -26.46 -4.01 -10.70
N SER A 77 -27.58 -4.21 -10.02
CA SER A 77 -28.81 -4.80 -10.56
C SER A 77 -29.51 -3.80 -11.46
#